data_AF-A0A7K1J3P9-F1
#
_entry.id   AF-A0A7K1J3P9-F1
#
_cell.length_a   1.000
_cell.length_b   1.000
_cell.length_c   1.000
_cell.angle_alpha   90.00
_cell.angle_beta   90.00
_cell.angle_gamma   90.00
#
_symmetry.space_group_name_H-M   'P 1'
#
loop_
_entity.id
_entity.type
_entity.pdbx_description
1 polymer ?
#
loop_
_entity_poly.entity_id
_entity_poly.type
_entity_poly.pdbx_seq_one_letter_code
_entity_poly.pdbx_strand_id
1 'polypeptide(L)'
;MVMHWYDEYCSHPGQGAYSPYAPVRALAARTQPLPLRTQMRLAHDPIPAVRQALAAHDPLPAPVIDELSWDPNPRVLATLAEHHALTGEQHTRLLQCLDPAVCRVLGHADMAAVLEQYTAGWQPDRPGKHRGRP
;
A
#
# COMPACT_ATOMS: atom_id res chain seq x y z
N MET A 1 -0.95 -31.92 -0.06
CA MET A 1 0.01 -31.47 -1.10
C MET A 1 0.72 -30.26 -0.51
N VAL A 2 1.88 -30.46 0.10
CA VAL A 2 2.65 -29.37 0.71
C VAL A 2 3.24 -28.57 -0.45
N MET A 3 2.96 -27.27 -0.47
CA MET A 3 3.45 -26.37 -1.50
C MET A 3 4.97 -26.29 -1.40
N HIS A 4 5.70 -27.04 -2.23
CA HIS A 4 7.16 -27.22 -2.16
C HIS A 4 7.95 -25.90 -2.08
N TRP A 5 7.38 -24.79 -2.60
CA TRP A 5 7.95 -23.45 -2.50
C TRP A 5 7.97 -22.86 -1.09
N TYR A 6 7.05 -23.29 -0.21
CA TYR A 6 6.96 -22.86 1.19
C TYR A 6 8.05 -23.52 2.05
N ASP A 7 8.33 -24.80 1.84
CA ASP A 7 9.38 -25.54 2.55
C ASP A 7 10.79 -25.06 2.13
N GLU A 8 10.99 -24.78 0.85
CA GLU A 8 12.22 -24.17 0.32
C GLU A 8 12.45 -22.77 0.89
N TYR A 9 11.38 -21.98 1.06
CA TYR A 9 11.44 -20.68 1.73
C TYR A 9 11.80 -20.78 3.21
N CYS A 10 11.17 -21.68 3.97
CA CYS A 10 11.47 -21.92 5.38
C CYS A 10 12.94 -22.30 5.62
N SER A 11 13.58 -22.90 4.61
CA SER A 11 14.98 -23.34 4.69
C SER A 11 15.99 -22.19 4.54
N HIS A 12 15.61 -21.08 3.89
CA HIS A 12 16.50 -19.93 3.64
C HIS A 12 15.80 -18.59 3.86
N PRO A 13 15.33 -18.29 5.10
CA PRO A 13 14.53 -17.09 5.36
C PRO A 13 15.26 -15.82 4.92
N GLY A 14 16.57 -15.71 5.13
CA GLY A 14 17.37 -14.53 4.75
C GLY A 14 17.39 -14.18 3.25
N GLN A 15 16.94 -15.07 2.37
CA GLN A 15 16.82 -14.81 0.93
C GLN A 15 15.39 -14.46 0.49
N GLY A 16 14.42 -14.51 1.40
CA GLY A 16 13.00 -14.31 1.13
C GLY A 16 12.66 -13.06 0.33
N ALA A 17 13.34 -11.95 0.65
CA ALA A 17 13.15 -10.68 -0.04
C ALA A 17 13.47 -10.77 -1.56
N TYR A 18 14.26 -11.74 -2.01
CA TYR A 18 14.68 -11.92 -3.40
C TYR A 18 13.91 -13.03 -4.13
N SER A 19 12.93 -13.65 -3.47
CA SER A 19 12.17 -14.75 -4.05
C SER A 19 11.43 -14.32 -5.33
N PRO A 20 11.33 -15.20 -6.35
CA PRO A 20 10.49 -14.94 -7.51
C PRO A 20 9.00 -14.84 -7.13
N TYR A 21 8.61 -15.42 -5.99
CA TYR A 21 7.23 -15.44 -5.52
C TYR A 21 6.92 -14.21 -4.66
N ALA A 22 5.96 -13.41 -5.11
CA ALA A 22 5.53 -12.22 -4.37
C ALA A 22 5.05 -12.50 -2.93
N PRO A 23 4.30 -13.59 -2.63
CA PRO A 23 3.91 -13.92 -1.26
C PRO A 23 5.11 -14.12 -0.32
N VAL A 24 6.19 -14.71 -0.84
CA VAL A 24 7.43 -14.92 -0.09
C VAL A 24 8.12 -13.59 0.21
N ARG A 25 8.22 -12.70 -0.79
CA ARG A 25 8.80 -11.36 -0.59
C ARG A 25 8.00 -10.53 0.40
N ALA A 26 6.66 -10.59 0.33
CA ALA A 26 5.77 -9.89 1.27
C ALA A 26 5.93 -10.42 2.70
N LEU A 27 6.06 -11.74 2.87
CA LEU A 27 6.31 -12.33 4.17
C LEU A 27 7.66 -11.86 4.73
N ALA A 28 8.72 -11.90 3.93
CA ALA A 28 10.04 -11.40 4.32
C ALA A 28 10.02 -9.90 4.67
N ALA A 29 9.34 -9.07 3.87
CA ALA A 29 9.19 -7.63 4.11
C ALA A 29 8.56 -7.33 5.48
N ARG A 30 7.60 -8.16 5.90
CA ARG A 30 6.85 -7.95 7.14
C ARG A 30 7.54 -8.52 8.38
N THR A 31 8.29 -9.61 8.26
CA THR A 31 8.74 -10.38 9.44
C THR A 31 10.24 -10.40 9.67
N GLN A 32 11.05 -9.96 8.71
CA GLN A 32 12.50 -10.09 8.81
C GLN A 32 13.18 -8.74 9.07
N PRO A 33 14.27 -8.73 9.87
CA PRO A 33 15.12 -7.56 10.03
C PRO A 33 15.98 -7.37 8.77
N LEU A 34 15.38 -6.81 7.72
CA LEU A 34 16.05 -6.59 6.44
C LEU A 34 16.96 -5.36 6.50
N PRO A 35 18.17 -5.40 5.91
CA PRO A 35 19.00 -4.21 5.75
C PRO A 35 18.27 -3.11 4.97
N LEU A 36 18.56 -1.83 5.26
CA LEU A 36 17.92 -0.67 4.61
C LEU A 36 17.89 -0.78 3.08
N ARG A 37 19.01 -1.20 2.45
CA ARG A 37 19.08 -1.39 0.99
C ARG A 37 18.05 -2.40 0.47
N THR A 38 17.81 -3.47 1.22
CA THR A 38 16.82 -4.50 0.87
C THR A 38 15.41 -3.97 1.06
N GLN A 39 15.14 -3.19 2.12
CA GLN A 39 13.86 -2.53 2.32
C GLN A 39 13.57 -1.53 1.19
N MET A 40 14.53 -0.68 0.83
CA MET A 40 14.40 0.25 -0.31
C MET A 40 14.10 -0.48 -1.62
N ARG A 41 14.71 -1.64 -1.87
CA ARG A 41 14.37 -2.45 -3.04
C ARG A 41 12.92 -2.95 -3.00
N LEU A 42 12.46 -3.41 -1.83
CA LEU A 42 11.08 -3.86 -1.65
C LEU A 42 10.06 -2.71 -1.70
N ALA A 43 10.46 -1.47 -1.35
CA ALA A 43 9.64 -0.28 -1.55
C ALA A 43 9.37 0.01 -3.04
N HIS A 44 10.22 -0.51 -3.93
CA HIS A 44 10.03 -0.45 -5.38
C HIS A 44 9.49 -1.76 -5.98
N ASP A 45 9.02 -2.70 -5.15
CA ASP A 45 8.50 -3.98 -5.66
C ASP A 45 7.32 -3.74 -6.61
N PRO A 46 7.27 -4.40 -7.78
CA PRO A 46 6.16 -4.21 -8.72
C PRO A 46 4.80 -4.63 -8.14
N ILE A 47 4.79 -5.50 -7.12
CA ILE A 47 3.56 -6.00 -6.52
C ILE A 47 3.17 -5.13 -5.31
N PRO A 48 2.02 -4.42 -5.35
CA PRO A 48 1.61 -3.54 -4.25
C PRO A 48 1.45 -4.26 -2.91
N ALA A 49 1.07 -5.54 -2.91
CA ALA A 49 0.96 -6.33 -1.68
C ALA A 49 2.32 -6.52 -0.96
N VAL A 50 3.44 -6.53 -1.70
CA VAL A 50 4.79 -6.58 -1.11
C VAL A 50 5.13 -5.23 -0.48
N ARG A 51 4.86 -4.13 -1.19
CA ARG A 51 5.08 -2.76 -0.69
C ARG A 51 4.21 -2.45 0.53
N GLN A 52 2.95 -2.88 0.53
CA GLN A 52 2.05 -2.77 1.66
C GLN A 52 2.56 -3.59 2.86
N ALA A 53 3.08 -4.80 2.64
CA ALA A 53 3.67 -5.60 3.71
C ALA A 53 4.92 -4.96 4.32
N LEU A 54 5.73 -4.27 3.52
CA LEU A 54 6.82 -3.44 4.00
C LEU A 54 6.30 -2.22 4.78
N ALA A 55 5.27 -1.53 4.27
CA ALA A 55 4.62 -0.41 4.95
C ALA A 55 4.05 -0.81 6.31
N ALA A 56 3.62 -2.05 6.50
CA ALA A 56 3.12 -2.57 7.77
C ALA A 56 4.23 -2.92 8.79
N HIS A 57 5.51 -2.85 8.41
CA HIS A 57 6.63 -3.18 9.30
C HIS A 57 6.90 -2.02 10.26
N ASP A 58 6.96 -2.28 11.57
CA ASP A 58 7.25 -1.30 12.62
C ASP A 58 8.44 -1.78 13.48
N PRO A 59 9.53 -1.00 13.63
CA PRO A 59 9.77 0.32 13.05
C PRO A 59 10.08 0.27 11.54
N LEU A 60 9.58 1.28 10.82
CA LEU A 60 9.93 1.54 9.43
C LEU A 60 10.97 2.68 9.36
N PRO A 61 12.14 2.49 8.72
CA PRO A 61 13.14 3.55 8.61
C PRO A 61 12.61 4.77 7.85
N ALA A 62 12.98 5.97 8.29
CA ALA A 62 12.53 7.24 7.68
C ALA A 62 12.76 7.33 6.15
N PRO A 63 13.89 6.86 5.57
CA PRO A 63 14.05 6.85 4.10
C PRO A 63 13.03 5.96 3.39
N VAL A 64 12.59 4.87 4.02
CA VAL A 64 11.59 3.95 3.45
C VAL A 64 10.19 4.55 3.56
N ILE A 65 9.89 5.25 4.66
CA ILE A 65 8.66 6.03 4.81
C ILE A 65 8.57 7.10 3.71
N ASP A 66 9.65 7.85 3.49
CA ASP A 66 9.66 8.90 2.47
C ASP A 66 9.45 8.33 1.06
N GLU A 67 10.10 7.22 0.73
CA GLU A 67 9.89 6.51 -0.54
C GLU A 67 8.44 6.05 -0.71
N LEU A 68 7.89 5.31 0.27
CA LEU A 68 6.52 4.78 0.20
C LEU A 68 5.45 5.87 0.25
N SER A 69 5.76 7.08 0.71
CA SER A 69 4.80 8.19 0.71
C SER A 69 4.43 8.69 -0.69
N TRP A 70 5.19 8.29 -1.71
CA TRP A 70 4.89 8.51 -3.12
C TRP A 70 4.19 7.32 -3.79
N ASP A 71 3.84 6.27 -3.04
CA ASP A 71 3.25 5.06 -3.63
C ASP A 71 1.93 5.38 -4.35
N PRO A 72 1.75 4.94 -5.61
CA PRO A 72 0.52 5.21 -6.34
C PRO A 72 -0.67 4.38 -5.85
N ASN A 73 -0.48 3.38 -4.99
CA ASN A 73 -1.53 2.51 -4.50
C ASN A 73 -2.10 3.00 -3.15
N PRO A 74 -3.37 3.42 -3.09
CA PRO A 74 -3.97 3.94 -1.86
C PRO A 74 -3.96 2.94 -0.68
N ARG A 75 -3.94 1.63 -0.93
CA ARG A 75 -3.84 0.64 0.15
C ARG A 75 -2.47 0.64 0.81
N VAL A 76 -1.41 0.88 0.04
CA VAL A 76 -0.05 1.04 0.60
C VAL A 76 -0.01 2.33 1.41
N LEU A 77 -0.52 3.43 0.86
CA LEU A 77 -0.59 4.72 1.55
C LEU A 77 -1.43 4.67 2.83
N ALA A 78 -2.56 3.95 2.83
CA ALA A 78 -3.41 3.80 4.01
C ALA A 78 -2.71 3.01 5.12
N THR A 79 -1.99 1.94 4.77
CA THR A 79 -1.16 1.21 5.74
C THR A 79 0.01 2.07 6.24
N LEU A 80 0.65 2.86 5.36
CA LEU A 80 1.70 3.79 5.76
C LEU A 80 1.16 4.90 6.69
N ALA A 81 -0.08 5.36 6.46
CA ALA A 81 -0.77 6.38 7.25
C ALA A 81 -0.97 5.98 8.72
N GLU A 82 -0.91 4.68 9.06
CA GLU A 82 -1.02 4.19 10.43
C GLU A 82 0.26 4.46 11.25
N HIS A 83 1.36 4.86 10.61
CA HIS A 83 2.61 5.17 11.29
C HIS A 83 2.57 6.54 11.98
N HIS A 84 2.95 6.58 13.25
CA HIS A 84 3.02 7.80 14.05
C HIS A 84 4.25 8.68 13.73
N ALA A 85 5.17 8.20 12.90
CA ALA A 85 6.41 8.87 12.54
C ALA A 85 6.31 9.77 11.28
N LEU A 86 5.12 9.91 10.69
CA LEU A 86 4.93 10.71 9.48
C LEU A 86 5.15 12.21 9.74
N THR A 87 5.85 12.86 8.82
CA THR A 87 6.01 14.32 8.83
C THR A 87 4.76 15.01 8.25
N GLY A 88 4.59 16.31 8.51
CA GLY A 88 3.49 17.08 7.93
C GLY A 88 3.51 17.12 6.39
N GLU A 89 4.70 17.05 5.79
CA GLU A 89 4.84 16.94 4.33
C GLU A 89 4.36 15.57 3.83
N GLN A 90 4.73 14.49 4.51
CA GLN A 90 4.28 13.15 4.17
C GLN A 90 2.76 13.00 4.35
N HIS A 91 2.20 13.53 5.44
CA HIS A 91 0.73 13.64 5.61
C HIS A 91 0.08 14.33 4.41
N THR A 92 0.61 15.51 4.05
CA THR A 92 0.08 16.29 2.92
C THR A 92 0.14 15.52 1.61
N ARG A 93 1.25 14.82 1.36
CA ARG A 93 1.49 14.00 0.17
C ARG A 93 0.50 12.84 0.09
N LEU A 94 0.30 12.11 1.19
CA LEU A 94 -0.67 11.00 1.27
C LEU A 94 -2.09 11.48 0.96
N LEU A 95 -2.49 12.66 1.43
CA LEU A 95 -3.82 13.22 1.15
C LEU A 95 -4.06 13.55 -0.33
N GLN A 96 -3.01 13.68 -1.15
CA GLN A 96 -3.15 13.98 -2.58
C GLN A 96 -3.75 12.83 -3.39
N CYS A 97 -3.73 11.59 -2.88
CA CYS A 97 -4.37 10.47 -3.57
C CYS A 97 -5.91 10.58 -3.55
N LEU A 98 -6.47 11.41 -2.66
CA LEU A 98 -7.91 11.61 -2.47
C LEU A 98 -8.68 10.29 -2.27
N ASP A 99 -8.02 9.30 -1.68
CA ASP A 99 -8.66 8.04 -1.31
C ASP A 99 -9.34 8.18 0.06
N PRO A 100 -10.64 7.85 0.18
CA PRO A 100 -11.35 8.00 1.44
C PRO A 100 -10.75 7.22 2.62
N ALA A 101 -10.16 6.06 2.37
CA ALA A 101 -9.55 5.26 3.43
C ALA A 101 -8.30 5.96 3.98
N VAL A 102 -7.44 6.49 3.09
CA VAL A 102 -6.25 7.25 3.49
C VAL A 102 -6.65 8.50 4.29
N CYS A 103 -7.63 9.27 3.80
CA CYS A 103 -8.14 10.46 4.51
C CYS A 103 -8.63 10.11 5.93
N ARG A 104 -9.37 8.99 6.07
CA ARG A 104 -9.90 8.56 7.36
C ARG A 104 -8.79 8.19 8.35
N VAL A 105 -7.78 7.44 7.91
CA VAL A 105 -6.65 7.05 8.78
C VAL A 105 -5.89 8.29 9.25
N LEU A 106 -5.71 9.28 8.39
CA LEU A 106 -5.07 10.56 8.74
C LEU A 106 -5.97 11.52 9.54
N GLY A 107 -7.17 11.09 9.96
CA GLY A 107 -8.07 11.89 10.80
C GLY A 107 -8.97 12.87 10.06
N HIS A 108 -9.02 12.82 8.73
CA HIS A 108 -9.86 13.69 7.89
C HIS A 108 -11.19 13.01 7.51
N ALA A 109 -12.02 12.73 8.52
CA ALA A 109 -13.30 12.02 8.35
C ALA A 109 -14.28 12.78 7.44
N ASP A 110 -14.37 14.12 7.57
CA ASP A 110 -15.25 14.93 6.74
C ASP A 110 -14.85 14.88 5.25
N MET A 111 -13.55 14.94 4.98
CA MET A 111 -13.00 14.80 3.63
C MET A 111 -13.30 13.41 3.05
N ALA A 112 -13.11 12.35 3.85
CA ALA A 112 -13.43 10.98 3.44
C ALA A 112 -14.92 10.83 3.08
N ALA A 113 -15.83 11.39 3.88
CA ALA A 113 -17.27 11.32 3.64
C ALA A 113 -17.68 12.02 2.32
N VAL A 114 -17.08 13.17 2.01
CA VAL A 114 -17.32 13.88 0.75
C VAL A 114 -16.85 13.05 -0.46
N LEU A 115 -15.67 12.44 -0.38
CA LEU A 115 -15.11 11.63 -1.45
C LEU A 115 -15.92 10.33 -1.69
N GLU A 116 -16.44 9.71 -0.62
CA GLU A 116 -17.33 8.55 -0.71
C GLU A 116 -18.64 8.88 -1.43
N GLN A 117 -19.23 10.04 -1.16
CA GLN A 117 -20.43 10.49 -1.86
C GLN A 117 -20.17 10.72 -3.36
N TYR A 118 -19.01 11.28 -3.70
CA TYR A 118 -18.62 11.53 -5.08
C TYR A 118 -18.42 10.22 -5.86
N THR A 119 -17.76 9.24 -5.25
CA THR A 119 -17.45 7.94 -5.87
C THR A 119 -18.66 7.00 -5.93
N ALA A 120 -19.57 7.05 -4.94
CA ALA A 120 -20.77 6.21 -4.91
C ALA A 120 -21.76 6.51 -6.06
N GLY A 121 -21.77 7.75 -6.57
CA GLY A 121 -22.64 8.16 -7.67
C GLY A 121 -22.05 7.95 -9.08
N TRP A 122 -20.73 7.73 -9.19
CA TRP A 122 -20.05 7.64 -10.47
C TRP A 122 -20.05 6.20 -11.01
N GLN A 123 -20.64 5.99 -12.19
CA GLN A 123 -20.61 4.71 -12.92
C GLN A 123 -20.04 4.96 -14.32
N PRO A 124 -18.82 4.46 -14.63
CA PRO A 124 -18.13 4.79 -15.88
C PRO A 124 -18.84 4.28 -17.15
N ASP A 125 -19.64 3.21 -17.06
CA ASP A 125 -20.17 2.48 -18.23
C ASP A 125 -21.71 2.40 -18.32
N ARG A 126 -22.46 3.42 -17.89
CA ARG A 126 -23.88 3.48 -18.30
C ARG A 126 -23.97 4.17 -19.67
N PRO A 127 -24.19 3.45 -20.80
CA PRO A 127 -24.56 4.12 -22.03
C PRO A 127 -25.83 4.93 -21.75
N GLY A 128 -25.75 6.24 -22.02
CA GLY A 128 -26.82 7.18 -21.77
C GLY A 128 -28.10 6.63 -22.39
N LYS A 129 -29.11 6.37 -21.56
CA LYS A 129 -30.45 6.13 -22.06
C LYS A 129 -30.86 7.41 -22.76
N HIS A 130 -30.69 7.47 -24.08
CA HIS A 130 -31.28 8.51 -24.90
C HIS A 130 -32.78 8.46 -24.62
N ARG A 131 -33.24 9.39 -23.78
CA ARG A 131 -34.67 9.66 -23.64
C ARG A 131 -35.06 10.30 -24.96
N GLY A 132 -35.55 9.48 -25.89
CA GLY A 132 -36.42 9.97 -26.94
C GLY A 132 -37.57 10.70 -26.25
N ARG A 133 -37.60 12.03 -26.39
CA ARG A 133 -38.83 12.80 -26.16
C ARG A 133 -39.78 12.50 -27.34
N PRO A 134 -41.09 12.54 -27.09
CA PRO A 134 -42.12 11.98 -27.96
C PRO A 134 -42.22 12.69 -29.31
#